data_AF-A0A8D8LKS8-F1
#
_entry.id   AF-A0A8D8LKS8-F1
#
_cell.length_a   1.000
_cell.length_b   1.000
_cell.length_c   1.000
_cell.angle_alpha   90.00
_cell.angle_beta   90.00
_cell.angle_gamma   90.00
#
_symmetry.space_group_name_H-M   'P 1'
#
loop_
_entity.id
_entity.type
_entity.pdbx_description
1 polymer ?
#
loop_
_entity_poly.entity_id
_entity_poly.type
_entity_poly.pdbx_seq_one_letter_code
_entity_poly.pdbx_strand_id
1 'polypeptide(L)'
;CNNIDMQGRHVAWILSAIYSEEKRLQLFWLLRTVLRTLEEASLEEPGFFRFVPCFYVDTLASLTSVLRTNFDPLVPIQAIPNSLDLLQSVAEFLACHIPDSRITNKGVKDTLRESAAGFFSSPLTLKCMESVSDQSMNIFIRALLKAYQGSSW
;
A
#
# COMPACT_ATOMS: atom_id res chain seq x y z
N CYS A 1 35.37 16.29 -18.76
CA CYS A 1 34.70 15.06 -18.26
C CYS A 1 33.96 15.26 -16.93
N ASN A 2 33.30 16.37 -16.59
CA ASN A 2 33.20 16.72 -15.15
C ASN A 2 31.91 17.44 -14.69
N ASN A 3 30.76 16.76 -14.60
CA ASN A 3 29.74 17.15 -13.60
C ASN A 3 28.71 16.03 -13.35
N ILE A 4 28.21 15.43 -14.44
CA ILE A 4 27.13 14.43 -14.42
C ILE A 4 27.55 13.16 -13.65
N ASP A 5 28.80 12.73 -13.79
CA ASP A 5 29.34 11.54 -13.11
C ASP A 5 29.52 11.77 -11.60
N MET A 6 29.88 12.99 -11.18
CA MET A 6 30.04 13.34 -9.76
C MET A 6 28.67 13.44 -9.05
N GLN A 7 27.68 14.01 -9.72
CA GLN A 7 26.30 14.07 -9.24
C GLN A 7 25.67 12.67 -9.19
N GLY A 8 25.90 11.83 -10.20
CA GLY A 8 25.44 10.44 -10.23
C GLY A 8 26.00 9.62 -9.07
N ARG A 9 27.30 9.77 -8.75
CA ARG A 9 27.92 9.08 -7.61
C ARG A 9 27.43 9.59 -6.26
N HIS A 10 27.22 10.89 -6.12
CA HIS A 10 26.68 11.46 -4.88
C HIS A 10 25.24 10.98 -4.64
N VAL A 11 24.41 10.96 -5.68
CA VAL A 11 23.04 10.40 -5.63
C VAL A 11 23.10 8.90 -5.33
N ALA A 12 23.96 8.14 -6.01
CA ALA A 12 24.11 6.70 -5.75
C ALA A 12 24.60 6.41 -4.32
N TRP A 13 25.47 7.23 -3.76
CA TRP A 13 25.93 7.08 -2.38
C TRP A 13 24.83 7.42 -1.37
N ILE A 14 24.08 8.51 -1.59
CA ILE A 14 22.91 8.86 -0.78
C ILE A 14 21.86 7.75 -0.84
N LEU A 15 21.54 7.27 -2.05
CA LEU A 15 20.59 6.17 -2.23
C LEU A 15 21.11 4.87 -1.60
N SER A 16 22.39 4.55 -1.70
CA SER A 16 22.97 3.36 -1.06
C SER A 16 22.98 3.45 0.47
N ALA A 17 23.30 4.62 1.03
CA ALA A 17 23.32 4.84 2.47
C ALA A 17 21.91 4.94 3.08
N ILE A 18 20.95 5.52 2.34
CA ILE A 18 19.55 5.69 2.78
C ILE A 18 18.70 4.45 2.47
N TYR A 19 18.95 3.77 1.36
CA TYR A 19 18.25 2.55 0.90
C TYR A 19 19.18 1.33 0.85
N SER A 20 19.96 1.14 1.91
CA SER A 20 20.65 -0.13 2.15
C SER A 20 19.65 -1.30 2.13
N GLU A 21 20.11 -2.49 1.76
CA GLU A 21 19.32 -3.71 1.77
C GLU A 21 18.63 -3.96 3.12
N GLU A 22 19.33 -3.72 4.23
CA GLU A 22 18.77 -3.82 5.57
C GLU A 22 17.56 -2.91 5.79
N LYS A 23 17.64 -1.65 5.32
CA LYS A 23 16.54 -0.68 5.46
C LYS A 23 15.35 -1.06 4.59
N ARG A 24 15.59 -1.62 3.40
CA ARG A 24 14.52 -2.15 2.53
C ARG A 24 13.82 -3.33 3.19
N LEU A 25 14.57 -4.25 3.79
CA LEU A 25 14.00 -5.37 4.58
C LEU A 25 13.20 -4.86 5.79
N GLN A 26 13.71 -3.85 6.49
CA GLN A 26 12.99 -3.22 7.61
C GLN A 26 11.67 -2.57 7.17
N LEU A 27 11.64 -1.88 6.02
CA LEU A 27 10.40 -1.31 5.48
C LEU A 27 9.38 -2.40 5.14
N PHE A 28 9.81 -3.50 4.53
CA PHE A 28 8.95 -4.65 4.24
C PHE A 28 8.44 -5.33 5.51
N TRP A 29 9.30 -5.49 6.51
CA TRP A 29 8.93 -6.03 7.81
C TRP A 29 7.92 -5.13 8.53
N LEU A 30 8.12 -3.81 8.48
CA LEU A 30 7.20 -2.83 9.05
C LEU A 30 5.84 -2.87 8.34
N LEU A 31 5.83 -2.88 7.00
CA LEU A 31 4.60 -3.01 6.22
C LEU A 31 3.83 -4.29 6.61
N ARG A 32 4.53 -5.42 6.71
CA ARG A 32 3.93 -6.70 7.12
C ARG A 32 3.36 -6.64 8.53
N THR A 33 4.06 -5.99 9.45
CA THR A 33 3.61 -5.86 10.85
C THR A 33 2.36 -5.00 10.92
N VAL A 34 2.37 -3.83 10.27
CA VAL A 34 1.20 -2.93 10.20
C VAL A 34 0.01 -3.64 9.57
N LEU A 35 0.21 -4.33 8.44
CA LEU A 35 -0.86 -5.07 7.78
C LEU A 35 -1.47 -6.14 8.69
N ARG A 36 -0.65 -6.96 9.36
CA ARG A 36 -1.14 -7.97 10.30
C ARG A 36 -1.94 -7.37 11.44
N THR A 37 -1.45 -6.27 12.03
CA THR A 37 -2.19 -5.61 13.10
C THR A 37 -3.56 -5.10 12.63
N LEU A 38 -3.65 -4.64 11.38
CA LEU A 38 -4.92 -4.20 10.78
C LEU A 38 -5.85 -5.37 10.46
N GLU A 39 -5.31 -6.49 9.95
CA GLU A 39 -6.06 -7.71 9.68
C GLU A 39 -6.61 -8.34 10.96
N GLU A 40 -5.78 -8.48 12.00
CA GLU A 40 -6.17 -8.98 13.33
C GLU A 40 -7.25 -8.08 13.95
N ALA A 41 -7.08 -6.76 13.88
CA ALA A 41 -8.09 -5.81 14.36
C ALA A 41 -9.41 -5.86 13.56
N SER A 42 -9.38 -6.37 12.32
CA SER A 42 -10.58 -6.57 11.49
C SER A 42 -11.28 -7.89 11.81
N LEU A 43 -10.53 -8.92 12.20
CA LEU A 43 -10.98 -10.29 12.47
C LEU A 43 -11.55 -10.50 13.88
N GLU A 44 -10.95 -9.90 14.92
CA GLU A 44 -11.23 -10.33 16.31
C GLU A 44 -12.64 -10.02 16.82
N GLU A 45 -13.34 -8.97 16.35
CA GLU A 45 -14.75 -8.74 16.69
C GLU A 45 -15.37 -7.58 15.86
N PRO A 46 -16.69 -7.54 15.63
CA PRO A 46 -17.38 -6.54 14.77
C PRO A 46 -17.35 -5.07 15.28
N GLY A 47 -16.50 -4.72 16.24
CA GLY A 47 -16.37 -3.36 16.80
C GLY A 47 -14.93 -2.83 16.90
N PHE A 48 -13.90 -3.67 16.91
CA PHE A 48 -12.52 -3.23 17.20
C PHE A 48 -11.92 -2.36 16.10
N PHE A 49 -12.30 -2.59 14.83
CA PHE A 49 -11.81 -1.79 13.71
C PHE A 49 -12.14 -0.30 13.84
N ARG A 50 -13.22 0.06 14.56
CA ARG A 50 -13.58 1.47 14.82
C ARG A 50 -12.59 2.16 15.78
N PHE A 51 -11.93 1.39 16.63
CA PHE A 51 -10.96 1.89 17.61
C PHE A 51 -9.53 1.87 17.10
N VAL A 52 -9.29 1.29 15.92
CA VAL A 52 -7.98 1.31 15.27
C VAL A 52 -7.59 2.77 14.99
N PRO A 53 -6.45 3.22 15.53
CA PRO A 53 -5.96 4.56 15.25
C PRO A 53 -5.73 4.79 13.76
N CYS A 54 -6.15 5.95 13.27
CA CYS A 54 -6.07 6.30 11.84
C CYS A 54 -4.64 6.22 11.28
N PHE A 55 -3.63 6.47 12.13
CA PHE A 55 -2.23 6.43 11.73
C PHE A 55 -1.77 5.05 11.22
N TYR A 56 -2.41 3.93 11.60
CA TYR A 56 -2.05 2.62 11.05
C TYR A 56 -2.40 2.51 9.57
N VAL A 57 -3.53 3.09 9.17
CA VAL A 57 -3.94 3.11 7.76
C VAL A 57 -3.08 4.12 6.97
N ASP A 58 -2.77 5.27 7.57
CA ASP A 58 -1.91 6.27 6.95
C ASP A 58 -0.47 5.77 6.77
N THR A 59 0.05 5.04 7.76
CA THR A 59 1.38 4.40 7.66
C THR A 59 1.38 3.29 6.62
N LEU A 60 0.33 2.46 6.53
CA LEU A 60 0.18 1.45 5.48
C LEU A 60 0.23 2.10 4.07
N ALA A 61 -0.56 3.14 3.85
CA ALA A 61 -0.63 3.87 2.58
C ALA A 61 0.69 4.58 2.24
N SER A 62 1.32 5.20 3.23
CA SER A 62 2.61 5.88 3.07
C SER A 62 3.70 4.87 2.73
N LEU A 63 3.77 3.74 3.44
CA LEU A 63 4.75 2.69 3.18
C LEU A 63 4.56 2.11 1.77
N THR A 64 3.33 1.76 1.37
CA THR A 64 3.09 1.25 0.01
C THR A 64 3.36 2.28 -1.08
N SER A 65 3.10 3.57 -0.84
CA SER A 65 3.48 4.64 -1.77
C SER A 65 5.01 4.76 -1.88
N VAL A 66 5.73 4.74 -0.77
CA VAL A 66 7.20 4.78 -0.73
C VAL A 66 7.80 3.57 -1.44
N LEU A 67 7.29 2.36 -1.18
CA LEU A 67 7.74 1.13 -1.86
C LEU A 67 7.52 1.20 -3.38
N ARG A 68 6.45 1.83 -3.84
CA ARG A 68 6.12 1.95 -5.27
C ARG A 68 6.94 3.03 -5.97
N THR A 69 7.27 4.12 -5.28
CA THR A 69 7.95 5.30 -5.87
C THR A 69 9.46 5.29 -5.72
N ASN A 70 9.98 4.68 -4.64
CA ASN A 70 11.41 4.75 -4.28
C ASN A 70 12.18 3.46 -4.58
N PHE A 71 11.52 2.39 -5.03
CA PHE A 71 12.26 1.24 -5.55
C PHE A 71 12.78 1.60 -6.93
N ASP A 72 14.03 2.05 -6.91
CA ASP A 72 14.87 2.39 -8.05
C ASP A 72 14.79 1.31 -9.14
N PRO A 73 14.75 1.67 -10.45
CA PRO A 73 14.87 0.71 -11.56
C PRO A 73 16.07 -0.23 -11.47
N LEU A 74 17.06 0.07 -10.62
CA LEU A 74 18.25 -0.75 -10.41
C LEU A 74 18.05 -1.99 -9.51
N VAL A 75 17.07 -2.01 -8.60
CA VAL A 75 16.77 -3.21 -7.79
C VAL A 75 15.26 -3.45 -7.73
N PRO A 76 14.74 -4.44 -8.46
CA PRO A 76 13.30 -4.70 -8.48
C PRO A 76 12.80 -5.12 -7.10
N ILE A 77 11.58 -4.69 -6.75
CA ILE A 77 10.86 -5.10 -5.53
C ILE A 77 10.81 -6.63 -5.38
N GLN A 78 10.81 -7.34 -6.50
CA GLN A 78 10.81 -8.80 -6.59
C GLN A 78 12.10 -9.46 -6.06
N ALA A 79 13.19 -8.71 -5.88
CA ALA A 79 14.42 -9.22 -5.27
C ALA A 79 14.26 -9.50 -3.77
N ILE A 80 13.24 -8.93 -3.13
CA ILE A 80 12.92 -9.19 -1.72
C ILE A 80 11.97 -10.39 -1.64
N PRO A 81 12.29 -11.42 -0.84
CA PRO A 81 11.44 -12.60 -0.73
C PRO A 81 10.06 -12.25 -0.16
N ASN A 82 9.01 -12.87 -0.71
CA ASN A 82 7.61 -12.69 -0.31
C ASN A 82 7.06 -11.25 -0.47
N SER A 83 7.74 -10.39 -1.25
CA SER A 83 7.29 -9.02 -1.45
C SER A 83 5.99 -8.93 -2.25
N LEU A 84 5.82 -9.81 -3.25
CA LEU A 84 4.59 -9.90 -4.04
C LEU A 84 3.41 -10.41 -3.22
N ASP A 85 3.61 -11.45 -2.41
CA ASP A 85 2.57 -11.98 -1.53
C ASP A 85 2.09 -10.92 -0.54
N LEU A 86 3.03 -10.14 0.03
CA LEU A 86 2.68 -9.04 0.91
C LEU A 86 1.88 -7.96 0.20
N LEU A 87 2.27 -7.57 -1.02
CA LEU A 87 1.53 -6.58 -1.81
C LEU A 87 0.14 -7.09 -2.23
N GLN A 88 0.00 -8.39 -2.48
CA GLN A 88 -1.30 -9.02 -2.73
C GLN A 88 -2.18 -8.98 -1.47
N SER A 89 -1.63 -9.28 -0.29
CA SER A 89 -2.36 -9.14 0.97
C SER A 89 -2.79 -7.69 1.22
N VAL A 90 -1.95 -6.70 0.89
CA VAL A 90 -2.36 -5.28 0.95
C VAL A 90 -3.49 -4.98 -0.05
N ALA A 91 -3.42 -5.51 -1.28
CA ALA A 91 -4.48 -5.30 -2.27
C ALA A 91 -5.82 -5.90 -1.81
N GLU A 92 -5.80 -7.11 -1.24
CA GLU A 92 -6.98 -7.75 -0.64
C GLU A 92 -7.53 -6.91 0.52
N PHE A 93 -6.65 -6.43 1.40
CA PHE A 93 -7.03 -5.56 2.50
C PHE A 93 -7.72 -4.28 2.00
N LEU A 94 -7.16 -3.60 0.99
CA LEU A 94 -7.74 -2.40 0.41
C LEU A 94 -9.13 -2.68 -0.21
N ALA A 95 -9.27 -3.78 -0.95
CA ALA A 95 -10.55 -4.16 -1.56
C ALA A 95 -11.64 -4.41 -0.51
N CYS A 96 -11.30 -5.05 0.62
CA CYS A 96 -12.22 -5.31 1.72
C CYS A 96 -12.60 -4.06 2.51
N HIS A 97 -11.67 -3.14 2.74
CA HIS A 97 -11.87 -2.04 3.71
C HIS A 97 -12.37 -0.73 3.09
N ILE A 98 -12.26 -0.53 1.77
CA ILE A 98 -12.83 0.65 1.08
C ILE A 98 -14.37 0.73 1.18
N PRO A 99 -15.13 -0.38 1.01
CA PRO A 99 -16.58 -0.40 1.23
C PRO A 99 -17.00 -0.47 2.70
N ASP A 100 -16.07 -0.64 3.64
CA ASP A 100 -16.39 -0.96 5.01
C ASP A 100 -17.11 0.21 5.72
N SER A 101 -18.33 -0.06 6.19
CA SER A 101 -19.17 0.90 6.89
C SER A 101 -18.66 1.21 8.31
N ARG A 102 -17.80 0.35 8.88
CA ARG A 102 -17.17 0.56 10.20
C ARG A 102 -16.22 1.76 10.18
N ILE A 103 -15.59 2.03 9.03
CA ILE A 103 -14.75 3.21 8.83
C ILE A 103 -15.67 4.42 8.69
N THR A 104 -15.77 5.24 9.72
CA THR A 104 -16.58 6.48 9.65
C THR A 104 -15.71 7.69 9.32
N ASN A 105 -14.41 7.62 9.59
CA ASN A 105 -13.48 8.73 9.34
C ASN A 105 -13.29 8.95 7.84
N LYS A 106 -13.66 10.15 7.37
CA LYS A 106 -13.51 10.56 5.96
C LYS A 106 -12.04 10.57 5.52
N GLY A 107 -11.13 11.07 6.36
CA GLY A 107 -9.70 11.13 6.05
C GLY A 107 -9.12 9.74 5.78
N VAL A 108 -9.44 8.76 6.62
CA VAL A 108 -9.01 7.36 6.43
C VAL A 108 -9.56 6.76 5.14
N LYS A 109 -10.83 7.05 4.80
CA LYS A 109 -11.42 6.61 3.52
C LYS A 109 -10.71 7.22 2.33
N ASP A 110 -10.35 8.49 2.41
CA ASP A 110 -9.66 9.18 1.34
C ASP A 110 -8.23 8.63 1.19
N THR A 111 -7.52 8.37 2.29
CA THR A 111 -6.23 7.67 2.29
C THR A 111 -6.32 6.28 1.65
N LEU A 112 -7.33 5.47 2.00
CA LEU A 112 -7.52 4.13 1.42
C LEU A 112 -7.78 4.20 -0.09
N ARG A 113 -8.59 5.17 -0.53
CA ARG A 113 -8.89 5.39 -1.95
C ARG A 113 -7.66 5.84 -2.71
N GLU A 114 -6.89 6.79 -2.16
CA GLU A 114 -5.65 7.25 -2.77
C GLU A 114 -4.62 6.12 -2.86
N SER A 115 -4.51 5.30 -1.81
CA SER A 115 -3.67 4.11 -1.80
C SER A 115 -4.08 3.13 -2.89
N ALA A 116 -5.38 2.82 -3.02
CA ALA A 116 -5.89 1.94 -4.08
C ALA A 116 -5.68 2.53 -5.48
N ALA A 117 -5.91 3.84 -5.68
CA ALA A 117 -5.58 4.54 -6.92
C ALA A 117 -4.10 4.36 -7.29
N GLY A 118 -3.24 4.41 -6.27
CA GLY A 118 -1.83 4.14 -6.43
C GLY A 118 -1.49 2.70 -6.86
N PHE A 119 -2.28 1.71 -6.46
CA PHE A 119 -2.11 0.33 -6.92
C PHE A 119 -2.44 0.18 -8.40
N PHE A 120 -3.44 0.91 -8.92
CA PHE A 120 -3.76 0.92 -10.35
C PHE A 120 -2.70 1.65 -11.20
N SER A 121 -1.90 2.51 -10.59
CA SER A 121 -0.91 3.34 -11.31
C SER A 121 0.40 2.62 -11.65
N SER A 122 0.64 1.42 -11.11
CA SER A 122 1.86 0.65 -11.37
C SER A 122 1.52 -0.76 -11.88
N PRO A 123 2.14 -1.23 -12.99
CA PRO A 123 1.85 -2.55 -13.56
C PRO A 123 2.06 -3.71 -12.58
N LEU A 124 3.01 -3.57 -11.64
CA LEU A 124 3.29 -4.62 -10.65
C LEU A 124 2.17 -4.71 -9.61
N THR A 125 1.76 -3.58 -9.06
CA THR A 125 0.69 -3.53 -8.05
C THR A 125 -0.69 -3.77 -8.67
N LEU A 126 -0.86 -3.45 -9.95
CA LEU A 126 -2.06 -3.78 -10.71
C LEU A 126 -2.25 -5.30 -10.79
N LYS A 127 -1.18 -6.06 -11.08
CA LYS A 127 -1.25 -7.54 -11.06
C LYS A 127 -1.61 -8.10 -9.69
N CYS A 128 -1.12 -7.48 -8.61
CA CYS A 128 -1.51 -7.86 -7.23
C CYS A 128 -2.99 -7.56 -6.96
N MET A 129 -3.53 -6.50 -7.55
CA MET A 129 -4.95 -6.16 -7.46
C MET A 129 -5.81 -7.12 -8.31
N GLU A 130 -5.32 -7.56 -9.46
CA GLU A 130 -5.99 -8.57 -10.30
C GLU A 130 -6.06 -9.95 -9.64
N SER A 131 -5.16 -10.23 -8.69
CA SER A 131 -5.11 -11.49 -7.95
C SER A 131 -5.91 -11.49 -6.63
N VAL A 132 -6.68 -10.42 -6.38
CA VAL A 132 -7.64 -10.32 -5.26
C VAL A 132 -8.80 -11.29 -5.50
N SER A 133 -9.41 -11.77 -4.42
CA SER A 133 -10.56 -12.68 -4.52
C SER A 133 -11.74 -12.05 -5.26
N ASP A 134 -12.45 -12.84 -6.08
CA ASP A 134 -13.61 -12.36 -6.86
C ASP A 134 -14.69 -11.71 -5.97
N GLN A 135 -14.87 -12.23 -4.75
CA GLN A 135 -15.84 -11.70 -3.79
C GLN A 135 -15.45 -10.29 -3.34
N SER A 136 -14.21 -10.09 -2.89
CA SER A 136 -13.68 -8.79 -2.45
C SER A 136 -13.64 -7.79 -3.61
N MET A 137 -13.24 -8.23 -4.80
CA MET A 137 -13.24 -7.40 -6.01
C MET A 137 -14.65 -6.95 -6.40
N ASN A 138 -15.65 -7.85 -6.34
CA ASN A 138 -17.04 -7.49 -6.66
C ASN A 138 -17.60 -6.45 -5.69
N ILE A 139 -17.32 -6.64 -4.39
CA ILE A 139 -17.70 -5.70 -3.33
C ILE A 139 -17.03 -4.34 -3.56
N PHE A 140 -15.74 -4.34 -3.87
CA PHE A 140 -14.96 -3.13 -4.17
C PHE A 140 -15.50 -2.38 -5.39
N ILE A 141 -15.73 -3.05 -6.52
CA ILE A 141 -16.28 -2.44 -7.74
C ILE A 141 -17.67 -1.86 -7.49
N ARG A 142 -18.55 -2.58 -6.78
CA ARG A 142 -19.87 -2.06 -6.40
C ARG A 142 -19.76 -0.81 -5.52
N ALA A 143 -18.79 -0.77 -4.62
CA ALA A 143 -18.54 0.41 -3.79
C ALA A 143 -18.12 1.62 -4.62
N LEU A 144 -17.23 1.42 -5.60
CA LEU A 144 -16.83 2.47 -6.54
C LEU A 144 -17.99 2.96 -7.39
N LEU A 145 -18.79 2.05 -7.95
CA LEU A 145 -19.97 2.40 -8.74
C LEU A 145 -21.01 3.17 -7.90
N LYS A 146 -21.21 2.76 -6.65
CA LYS A 146 -22.12 3.46 -5.73
C LYS A 146 -21.62 4.87 -5.41
N ALA A 147 -20.31 5.06 -5.21
CA ALA A 147 -19.72 6.38 -5.03
C ALA A 147 -19.96 7.28 -6.26
N TYR A 148 -19.83 6.71 -7.47
CA TYR A 148 -20.10 7.42 -8.72
C TYR A 148 -21.58 7.79 -8.91
N GLN A 149 -22.51 6.96 -8.42
CA GLN A 149 -23.96 7.18 -8.54
C GLN A 149 -24.53 8.10 -7.45
N GLY A 150 -23.91 8.17 -6.27
CA GLY A 150 -24.48 8.79 -5.06
C GLY A 150 -23.86 10.10 -4.61
N SER A 151 -22.80 10.60 -5.25
CA SER A 151 -22.18 11.88 -4.86
C SER A 151 -21.63 12.60 -6.08
N SER A 152 -22.11 13.83 -6.29
CA SER A 152 -21.27 14.89 -6.85
C SER A 152 -19.92 14.83 -6.14
N TRP A 153 -18.86 14.67 -6.91
CA TRP A 153 -17.49 14.48 -6.44
C TRP A 153 -17.07 15.52 -5.40
#